data_AF-A0A1V5ZC03-F1
#
_entry.id   AF-A0A1V5ZC03-F1
#
_cell.length_a   1.000
_cell.length_b   1.000
_cell.length_c   1.000
_cell.angle_alpha   90.00
_cell.angle_beta   90.00
_cell.angle_gamma   90.00
#
_symmetry.space_group_name_H-M   'P 1'
#
loop_
_entity.id
_entity.type
_entity.pdbx_description
1 polymer ?
#
loop_
_entity_poly.entity_id
_entity_poly.type
_entity_poly.pdbx_seq_one_letter_code
_entity_poly.pdbx_strand_id
1 'polypeptide(L)'
;MQYIGTAAQYEKVARGATVLKPCDAAATELAGTDDLEKAIQKIHRDFGSHRLVAITAAAKGSLLYDGKNVHWENVLDLSKVGRKLVDPCGAGDAYFGGLNAALNLLGFGAPLADIGTIANATAGICCSEYGAFPVDPETPRAAIKNLIAANRGAATADRLIPA
;
A
#
# COMPACT_ATOMS: atom_id res chain seq x y z
N MET A 1 6.41 22.99 -13.92
CA MET A 1 5.70 21.70 -13.77
C MET A 1 4.83 21.83 -12.54
N GLN A 2 3.52 22.08 -12.71
CA GLN A 2 2.62 22.41 -11.61
C GLN A 2 2.08 21.08 -11.04
N TYR A 3 2.69 20.61 -9.95
CA TYR A 3 2.16 19.48 -9.20
C TYR A 3 0.84 19.93 -8.54
N ILE A 4 -0.28 19.29 -8.91
CA ILE A 4 -1.63 19.42 -8.33
C ILE A 4 -1.95 20.81 -7.76
N GLY A 5 -2.17 21.80 -8.63
CA GLY A 5 -2.90 23.02 -8.27
C GLY A 5 -2.39 23.78 -7.03
N THR A 6 -3.31 24.43 -6.30
CA THR A 6 -3.07 25.09 -5.00
C THR A 6 -3.35 24.13 -3.82
N ALA A 7 -2.85 24.43 -2.63
CA ALA A 7 -3.18 23.69 -1.40
C ALA A 7 -4.70 23.49 -1.20
N ALA A 8 -5.51 24.52 -1.45
CA ALA A 8 -6.97 24.42 -1.36
C ALA A 8 -7.59 23.42 -2.36
N GLN A 9 -6.99 23.28 -3.55
CA GLN A 9 -7.43 22.29 -4.54
C GLN A 9 -7.05 20.87 -4.12
N TYR A 10 -5.84 20.69 -3.60
CA TYR A 10 -5.42 19.43 -3.01
C TYR A 10 -6.36 19.01 -1.87
N GLU A 11 -6.63 19.90 -0.91
CA GLU A 11 -7.53 19.61 0.21
C GLU A 11 -8.91 19.18 -0.25
N LYS A 12 -9.46 19.85 -1.27
CA LYS A 12 -10.78 19.49 -1.82
C LYS A 12 -10.77 18.11 -2.45
N VAL A 13 -9.72 17.75 -3.19
CA VAL A 13 -9.58 16.41 -3.79
C VAL A 13 -9.39 15.36 -2.71
N ALA A 14 -8.48 15.60 -1.76
CA ALA A 14 -8.22 14.71 -0.63
C ALA A 14 -9.51 14.42 0.14
N ARG A 15 -10.29 15.45 0.48
CA ARG A 15 -11.60 15.32 1.16
C ARG A 15 -12.65 14.51 0.42
N GLY A 16 -12.58 14.47 -0.91
CA GLY A 16 -13.48 13.66 -1.72
C GLY A 16 -13.05 12.19 -1.84
N ALA A 17 -11.84 11.83 -1.42
CA ALA A 17 -11.32 10.49 -1.61
C ALA A 17 -11.97 9.48 -0.65
N THR A 18 -12.31 8.29 -1.17
CA THR A 18 -12.72 7.15 -0.31
C THR A 18 -11.51 6.46 0.33
N VAL A 19 -10.40 6.41 -0.40
CA VAL A 19 -9.11 5.86 0.04
C VAL A 19 -8.06 6.92 -0.19
N LEU A 20 -7.27 7.24 0.84
CA LEU A 20 -6.17 8.19 0.74
C LEU A 20 -4.84 7.47 1.00
N LYS A 21 -3.88 7.59 0.07
CA LYS A 21 -2.58 6.92 0.16
C LYS A 21 -1.39 7.89 0.04
N PRO A 22 -0.98 8.58 1.10
CA PRO A 22 0.29 9.31 1.08
C PRO A 22 1.50 8.36 1.23
N CYS A 23 2.71 8.84 0.93
CA CYS A 23 3.94 8.28 1.49
C CYS A 23 4.21 8.87 2.88
N ASP A 24 5.16 8.32 3.62
CA ASP A 24 5.58 8.83 4.94
C ASP A 24 5.99 10.31 4.93
N ALA A 25 6.73 10.76 3.92
CA ALA A 25 7.11 12.18 3.77
C ALA A 25 5.87 13.08 3.60
N ALA A 26 4.95 12.70 2.69
CA ALA A 26 3.71 13.45 2.48
C ALA A 26 2.79 13.38 3.70
N ALA A 27 2.72 12.23 4.39
CA ALA A 27 1.93 12.10 5.62
C ALA A 27 2.48 13.00 6.74
N THR A 28 3.80 13.08 6.86
CA THR A 28 4.48 13.98 7.81
C THR A 28 4.16 15.43 7.51
N GLU A 29 4.21 15.83 6.23
CA GLU A 29 3.87 17.19 5.81
C GLU A 29 2.40 17.53 6.10
N LEU A 30 1.47 16.63 5.75
CA LEU A 30 0.03 16.83 5.94
C LEU A 30 -0.38 16.87 7.41
N ALA A 31 0.27 16.06 8.26
CA ALA A 31 -0.06 15.96 9.66
C ALA A 31 0.76 16.89 10.56
N GLY A 32 1.90 17.40 10.08
CA GLY A 32 2.85 18.18 10.89
C GLY A 32 3.54 17.37 11.99
N THR A 33 3.67 16.05 11.83
CA THR A 33 4.33 15.15 12.79
C THR A 33 4.94 13.94 12.07
N ASP A 34 6.11 13.49 12.53
CA ASP A 34 6.84 12.33 12.04
C ASP A 34 6.38 11.00 12.70
N ASP A 35 5.54 11.08 13.73
CA ASP A 35 4.85 9.93 14.31
C ASP A 35 3.73 9.48 13.37
N LEU A 36 3.98 8.44 12.59
CA LEU A 36 3.07 7.97 11.54
C LEU A 36 1.72 7.46 12.08
N GLU A 37 1.66 6.94 13.31
CA GLU A 37 0.39 6.53 13.94
C GLU A 37 -0.46 7.73 14.32
N LYS A 38 0.16 8.79 14.84
CA LYS A 38 -0.55 10.06 15.04
C LYS A 38 -0.90 10.69 13.70
N ALA A 39 -0.02 10.61 12.71
CA ALA A 39 -0.23 11.20 11.39
C ALA A 39 -1.43 10.57 10.69
N ILE A 40 -1.54 9.24 10.65
CA ILE A 40 -2.64 8.57 9.93
C ILE A 40 -4.02 8.91 10.52
N GLN A 41 -4.11 8.98 11.85
CA GLN A 41 -5.34 9.35 12.55
C GLN A 41 -5.68 10.84 12.34
N LYS A 42 -4.67 11.71 12.38
CA LYS A 42 -4.83 13.15 12.10
C LYS A 42 -5.29 13.38 10.67
N ILE A 43 -4.67 12.73 9.69
CA ILE A 43 -5.05 12.82 8.27
C ILE A 43 -6.51 12.38 8.09
N HIS A 44 -6.89 11.21 8.62
CA HIS A 44 -8.28 10.73 8.53
C HIS A 44 -9.29 11.71 9.18
N ARG A 45 -8.96 12.32 10.32
CA ARG A 45 -9.83 13.30 10.97
C ARG A 45 -9.92 14.59 10.17
N ASP A 46 -8.79 15.12 9.73
CA ASP A 46 -8.69 16.47 9.18
C ASP A 46 -9.10 16.52 7.71
N PHE A 47 -8.89 15.46 6.94
CA PHE A 47 -9.19 15.37 5.50
C PHE A 47 -10.47 14.58 5.20
N GLY A 48 -11.30 14.31 6.20
CA GLY A 48 -12.60 13.67 6.00
C GLY A 48 -12.52 12.17 6.19
N SER A 49 -13.60 11.59 6.73
CA SER A 49 -13.70 10.19 7.17
C SER A 49 -13.58 9.18 6.01
N HIS A 50 -12.38 9.10 5.43
CA HIS A 50 -12.01 8.12 4.42
C HIS A 50 -12.32 6.74 4.97
N ARG A 51 -12.77 5.85 4.09
CA ARG A 51 -12.97 4.45 4.50
C ARG A 51 -11.64 3.75 4.79
N LEU A 52 -10.55 4.25 4.21
CA LEU A 52 -9.21 3.78 4.49
C LEU A 52 -8.17 4.88 4.25
N VAL A 53 -7.23 5.05 5.17
CA VAL A 53 -5.96 5.74 4.91
C VAL A 53 -4.84 4.70 4.96
N ALA A 54 -3.91 4.77 4.00
CA ALA A 54 -2.75 3.88 3.93
C ALA A 54 -1.46 4.68 3.72
N ILE A 55 -0.57 4.71 4.70
CA ILE A 55 0.74 5.37 4.59
C ILE A 55 1.77 4.32 4.18
N THR A 56 2.47 4.53 3.06
CA THR A 56 3.61 3.69 2.67
C THR A 56 4.91 4.22 3.30
N ALA A 57 5.67 3.36 3.96
CA ALA A 57 6.88 3.69 4.71
C ALA A 57 8.09 2.83 4.27
N ALA A 58 8.28 2.68 2.96
CA ALA A 58 9.38 1.96 2.32
C ALA A 58 9.65 0.59 2.99
N ALA A 59 10.87 0.36 3.50
CA ALA A 59 11.27 -0.90 4.11
C ALA A 59 10.49 -1.29 5.39
N LYS A 60 9.76 -0.36 6.01
CA LYS A 60 8.87 -0.65 7.14
C LYS A 60 7.53 -1.26 6.69
N GLY A 61 7.21 -1.15 5.40
CA GLY A 61 5.94 -1.60 4.84
C GLY A 61 4.92 -0.47 4.80
N SER A 62 3.76 -0.70 5.40
CA SER A 62 2.66 0.26 5.36
C SER A 62 1.85 0.28 6.66
N LEU A 63 1.31 1.46 6.96
CA LEU A 63 0.39 1.67 8.08
C LEU A 63 -1.00 1.93 7.52
N LEU A 64 -1.99 1.18 7.99
CA LEU A 64 -3.37 1.25 7.53
C LEU A 64 -4.30 1.69 8.66
N TYR A 65 -5.31 2.50 8.34
CA TYR A 65 -6.33 2.94 9.29
C TYR A 65 -7.72 2.99 8.63
N ASP A 66 -8.69 2.25 9.17
CA ASP A 66 -10.08 2.15 8.66
C ASP A 66 -11.06 3.10 9.40
N GLY A 67 -10.53 4.03 10.21
CA GLY A 67 -11.32 4.88 11.09
C GLY A 67 -11.58 4.29 12.48
N LYS A 68 -11.16 3.05 12.74
CA LYS A 68 -11.29 2.36 14.04
C LYS A 68 -10.01 1.64 14.46
N ASN A 69 -9.39 0.89 13.55
CA ASN A 69 -8.24 0.03 13.78
C ASN A 69 -7.02 0.58 13.03
N VAL A 70 -5.90 0.67 13.73
CA VAL A 70 -4.59 0.96 13.15
C VAL A 70 -3.82 -0.35 13.00
N HIS A 71 -3.22 -0.60 11.84
CA HIS A 71 -2.43 -1.81 11.59
C HIS A 71 -1.15 -1.52 10.81
N TRP A 72 -0.02 -1.95 11.36
CA TRP A 72 1.25 -2.01 10.63
C TRP A 72 1.36 -3.34 9.89
N GLU A 73 1.46 -3.28 8.57
CA GLU A 73 1.83 -4.42 7.75
C GLU A 73 3.26 -4.26 7.24
N ASN A 74 4.12 -5.20 7.61
CA ASN A 74 5.53 -5.21 7.21
C ASN A 74 5.70 -5.57 5.73
N VAL A 75 6.84 -5.18 5.15
CA VAL A 75 7.24 -5.71 3.84
C VAL A 75 7.41 -7.23 3.89
N LEU A 76 7.13 -7.89 2.77
CA LEU A 76 7.38 -9.32 2.60
C LEU A 76 8.85 -9.55 2.22
N ASP A 77 9.43 -10.64 2.71
CA ASP A 77 10.82 -10.99 2.42
C ASP A 77 10.94 -11.57 0.99
N LEU A 78 11.53 -10.76 0.09
CA LEU A 78 11.78 -11.11 -1.31
C LEU A 78 12.77 -12.27 -1.45
N SER A 79 13.68 -12.45 -0.50
CA SER A 79 14.72 -13.49 -0.60
C SER A 79 14.13 -14.90 -0.58
N LYS A 80 12.95 -15.07 0.05
CA LYS A 80 12.22 -16.35 0.09
C LYS A 80 11.70 -16.82 -1.27
N VAL A 81 11.67 -15.94 -2.26
CA VAL A 81 11.32 -16.27 -3.66
C VAL A 81 12.48 -16.00 -4.62
N GLY A 82 13.72 -15.95 -4.10
CA GLY A 82 14.91 -15.72 -4.90
C GLY A 82 15.02 -14.33 -5.52
N ARG A 83 14.32 -13.34 -4.94
CA ARG A 83 14.30 -11.94 -5.40
C ARG A 83 15.00 -11.03 -4.38
N LYS A 84 15.34 -9.81 -4.80
CA LYS A 84 15.90 -8.76 -3.95
C LYS A 84 15.40 -7.39 -4.40
N LEU A 85 15.57 -6.36 -3.58
CA LEU A 85 15.35 -4.97 -4.00
C LEU A 85 16.35 -4.59 -5.12
N VAL A 86 15.83 -4.06 -6.23
CA VAL A 86 16.59 -3.62 -7.41
C VAL A 86 16.34 -2.14 -7.68
N ASP A 87 15.07 -1.73 -7.85
CA ASP A 87 14.68 -0.37 -8.18
C ASP A 87 13.32 -0.02 -7.52
N PRO A 88 13.23 1.00 -6.66
CA PRO A 88 11.98 1.38 -6.02
C PRO A 88 11.03 2.19 -6.93
N CYS A 89 11.42 2.51 -8.16
CA CYS A 89 10.60 3.23 -9.11
C CYS A 89 9.23 2.55 -9.29
N GLY A 90 8.15 3.32 -9.12
CA GLY A 90 6.77 2.81 -9.25
C GLY A 90 6.24 2.02 -8.05
N ALA A 91 7.03 1.78 -7.00
CA ALA A 91 6.61 0.97 -5.85
C ALA A 91 5.34 1.52 -5.15
N GLY A 92 5.20 2.85 -5.08
CA GLY A 92 4.02 3.51 -4.50
C GLY A 92 2.76 3.31 -5.34
N ASP A 93 2.89 3.31 -6.67
CA ASP A 93 1.78 3.07 -7.60
C ASP A 93 1.41 1.59 -7.62
N ALA A 94 2.40 0.70 -7.62
CA ALA A 94 2.21 -0.74 -7.50
C ALA A 94 1.53 -1.10 -6.16
N TYR A 95 1.95 -0.49 -5.04
CA TYR A 95 1.25 -0.60 -3.77
C TYR A 95 -0.21 -0.18 -3.91
N PHE A 96 -0.49 0.97 -4.54
CA PHE A 96 -1.84 1.49 -4.67
C PHE A 96 -2.72 0.59 -5.56
N GLY A 97 -2.15 0.04 -6.64
CA GLY A 97 -2.80 -0.98 -7.47
C GLY A 97 -3.16 -2.23 -6.66
N GLY A 98 -2.21 -2.75 -5.89
CA GLY A 98 -2.44 -3.89 -4.98
C GLY A 98 -3.48 -3.60 -3.91
N LEU A 99 -3.47 -2.39 -3.34
CA LEU A 99 -4.46 -1.92 -2.37
C LEU A 99 -5.87 -1.90 -2.95
N ASN A 100 -6.04 -1.32 -4.14
CA ASN A 100 -7.33 -1.26 -4.82
C ASN A 100 -7.83 -2.66 -5.21
N ALA A 101 -6.95 -3.54 -5.67
CA ALA A 101 -7.28 -4.93 -5.95
C ALA A 101 -7.73 -5.68 -4.68
N ALA A 102 -7.03 -5.49 -3.56
CA ALA A 102 -7.38 -6.07 -2.28
C ALA A 102 -8.75 -5.58 -1.77
N LEU A 103 -9.01 -4.28 -1.87
CA LEU A 103 -10.30 -3.71 -1.47
C LEU A 103 -11.45 -4.18 -2.36
N ASN A 104 -11.21 -4.34 -3.67
CA ASN A 104 -12.20 -4.89 -4.60
C ASN A 104 -12.50 -6.37 -4.28
N LEU A 105 -11.48 -7.17 -3.97
CA LEU A 105 -11.62 -8.59 -3.71
C LEU A 105 -12.21 -8.90 -2.31
N LEU A 106 -11.70 -8.22 -1.28
CA LEU A 106 -11.97 -8.55 0.12
C LEU A 106 -13.00 -7.60 0.76
N GLY A 107 -13.17 -6.41 0.21
CA GLY A 107 -14.02 -5.36 0.78
C GLY A 107 -13.36 -4.58 1.93
N PHE A 108 -13.91 -3.41 2.23
CA PHE A 108 -13.44 -2.51 3.29
C PHE A 108 -13.58 -3.06 4.73
N GLY A 109 -14.33 -4.15 4.92
CA GLY A 109 -14.46 -4.80 6.24
C GLY A 109 -13.45 -5.92 6.48
N ALA A 110 -12.57 -6.19 5.52
CA ALA A 110 -11.57 -7.23 5.63
C ALA A 110 -10.46 -6.88 6.62
N PRO A 111 -9.73 -7.88 7.16
CA PRO A 111 -8.58 -7.62 8.01
C PRO A 111 -7.54 -6.72 7.33
N LEU A 112 -7.12 -5.66 8.00
CA LEU A 112 -6.10 -4.73 7.46
C LEU A 112 -4.78 -5.43 7.13
N ALA A 113 -4.44 -6.49 7.86
CA ALA A 113 -3.29 -7.34 7.56
C ALA A 113 -3.37 -7.97 6.16
N ASP A 114 -4.55 -8.46 5.76
CA ASP A 114 -4.74 -9.09 4.45
C ASP A 114 -4.67 -8.05 3.33
N ILE A 115 -5.32 -6.90 3.54
CA ILE A 115 -5.27 -5.76 2.61
C ILE A 115 -3.83 -5.29 2.41
N GLY A 116 -3.12 -5.05 3.53
CA GLY A 116 -1.72 -4.65 3.53
C GLY A 116 -0.81 -5.69 2.90
N THR A 117 -1.03 -6.99 3.16
CA THR A 117 -0.22 -8.09 2.61
C THR A 117 -0.24 -8.05 1.08
N ILE A 118 -1.42 -7.91 0.46
CA ILE A 118 -1.55 -7.84 -1.01
C ILE A 118 -0.85 -6.57 -1.53
N ALA A 119 -1.08 -5.41 -0.90
CA ALA A 119 -0.51 -4.15 -1.33
C ALA A 119 1.04 -4.14 -1.22
N ASN A 120 1.58 -4.56 -0.08
CA ASN A 120 3.03 -4.68 0.15
C ASN A 120 3.66 -5.74 -0.77
N ALA A 121 3.01 -6.87 -1.03
CA ALA A 121 3.52 -7.89 -1.94
C ALA A 121 3.62 -7.35 -3.38
N THR A 122 2.60 -6.61 -3.83
CA THR A 122 2.59 -5.97 -5.15
C THR A 122 3.72 -4.96 -5.29
N ALA A 123 3.92 -4.11 -4.28
CA ALA A 123 5.04 -3.17 -4.24
C ALA A 123 6.40 -3.87 -4.20
N GLY A 124 6.53 -4.94 -3.41
CA GLY A 124 7.77 -5.71 -3.29
C GLY A 124 8.18 -6.37 -4.61
N ILE A 125 7.24 -6.94 -5.36
CA ILE A 125 7.52 -7.51 -6.68
C ILE A 125 7.94 -6.42 -7.67
N CYS A 126 7.25 -5.27 -7.69
CA CYS A 126 7.66 -4.10 -8.48
C CYS A 126 9.12 -3.71 -8.17
N CYS A 127 9.46 -3.60 -6.88
CA CYS A 127 10.79 -3.25 -6.42
C CYS A 127 11.90 -4.23 -6.84
N SER A 128 11.56 -5.43 -7.32
CA SER A 128 12.53 -6.50 -7.60
C SER A 128 13.06 -6.51 -9.04
N GLU A 129 12.61 -5.57 -9.86
CA GLU A 129 12.97 -5.41 -11.27
C GLU A 129 13.22 -3.92 -11.56
N TYR A 130 13.83 -3.58 -12.70
CA TYR A 130 14.04 -2.19 -13.09
C TYR A 130 12.78 -1.57 -13.69
N GLY A 131 12.44 -0.36 -13.27
CA GLY A 131 11.27 0.38 -13.74
C GLY A 131 9.96 -0.01 -13.02
N ALA A 132 8.90 0.74 -13.32
CA ALA A 132 7.60 0.61 -12.64
C ALA A 132 6.71 -0.52 -13.18
N PHE A 133 7.02 -1.04 -14.38
CA PHE A 133 6.22 -2.07 -15.03
C PHE A 133 6.97 -3.41 -15.00
N PRO A 134 6.26 -4.52 -14.77
CA PRO A 134 6.88 -5.83 -14.79
C PRO A 134 7.50 -6.11 -16.17
N VAL A 135 8.67 -6.73 -16.18
CA VAL A 135 9.37 -7.08 -17.43
C VAL A 135 8.60 -8.17 -18.18
N ASP A 136 8.05 -9.14 -17.43
CA ASP A 136 7.18 -10.18 -17.94
C ASP A 136 5.72 -9.87 -17.56
N PRO A 137 4.82 -9.63 -18.53
CA PRO A 137 3.43 -9.28 -18.24
C PRO A 137 2.58 -10.47 -17.75
N GLU A 138 3.03 -11.72 -17.93
CA GLU A 138 2.20 -12.90 -17.65
C GLU A 138 2.36 -13.44 -16.23
N THR A 139 3.49 -13.16 -15.59
CA THR A 139 3.84 -13.69 -14.26
C THR A 139 3.61 -12.79 -13.03
N PRO A 140 3.26 -11.49 -13.09
CA PRO A 140 3.21 -10.64 -11.88
C PRO A 140 2.26 -11.18 -10.80
N ARG A 141 1.08 -11.66 -11.20
CA ARG A 141 0.09 -12.23 -10.27
C ARG A 141 0.63 -13.49 -9.59
N ALA A 142 1.26 -14.38 -10.34
CA ALA A 142 1.88 -15.59 -9.81
C ALA A 142 3.05 -15.26 -8.87
N ALA A 143 3.88 -14.27 -9.22
CA ALA A 143 4.98 -13.80 -8.39
C ALA A 143 4.49 -13.23 -7.04
N ILE A 144 3.43 -12.41 -7.06
CA ILE A 144 2.78 -11.89 -5.84
C ILE A 144 2.25 -13.05 -4.99
N LYS A 145 1.53 -14.01 -5.60
CA LYS A 145 1.00 -15.18 -4.89
C LYS A 145 2.09 -16.01 -4.24
N ASN A 146 3.18 -16.29 -4.97
CA ASN A 146 4.34 -17.04 -4.46
C ASN A 146 5.02 -16.30 -3.31
N LEU A 147 5.17 -14.98 -3.41
CA LEU A 147 5.74 -14.16 -2.34
C LEU A 147 4.90 -14.20 -1.07
N ILE A 148 3.56 -14.11 -1.20
CA ILE A 148 2.64 -14.25 -0.08
C ILE A 148 2.73 -15.67 0.49
N ALA A 149 2.76 -16.71 -0.35
CA ALA A 149 2.84 -18.10 0.10
C ALA A 149 4.11 -18.36 0.93
N ALA A 150 5.25 -17.83 0.47
CA ALA A 150 6.53 -17.99 1.16
C ALA A 150 6.60 -17.22 2.49
N ASN A 151 5.81 -16.15 2.66
CA ASN A 151 5.84 -15.31 3.86
C ASN A 151 4.69 -15.58 4.86
N ARG A 152 3.52 -16.03 4.37
CA ARG A 152 2.26 -16.15 5.11
C ARG A 152 1.60 -17.52 4.98
N GLY A 153 2.21 -18.45 4.24
CA GLY A 153 1.71 -19.79 3.98
C GLY A 153 0.81 -19.88 2.73
N ALA A 154 0.81 -21.06 2.11
CA ALA A 154 0.06 -21.33 0.87
C ALA A 154 -1.45 -21.08 1.02
N ALA A 155 -2.06 -21.53 2.12
CA ALA A 155 -3.48 -21.32 2.38
C ALA A 155 -3.87 -19.84 2.44
N THR A 156 -3.01 -18.99 3.01
CA THR A 156 -3.21 -17.54 2.99
C THR A 156 -3.11 -17.00 1.56
N ALA A 157 -2.10 -17.43 0.81
CA ALA A 157 -1.90 -16.99 -0.57
C ALA A 157 -3.07 -17.38 -1.49
N ASP A 158 -3.62 -18.58 -1.36
CA ASP A 158 -4.77 -19.04 -2.14
C ASP A 158 -6.03 -18.23 -1.86
N ARG A 159 -6.22 -17.83 -0.60
CA ARG A 159 -7.34 -16.97 -0.18
C ARG A 159 -7.16 -15.52 -0.68
N LEU A 160 -5.94 -14.98 -0.61
CA LEU A 160 -5.66 -13.59 -0.95
C LEU A 160 -5.50 -13.36 -2.46
N ILE A 161 -5.02 -14.37 -3.19
CA ILE A 161 -4.83 -14.36 -4.64
C ILE A 161 -5.46 -15.65 -5.21
N PRO A 162 -6.80 -15.69 -5.34
CA PRO A 162 -7.49 -16.83 -5.96
C PRO A 162 -7.06 -16.98 -7.43
N ALA A 163 -7.27 -18.17 -7.99
CA ALA A 163 -6.94 -18.45 -9.40
C ALA A 163 -7.64 -17.48 -10.36
#